data_AF-P93331-F1
#
_entry.id   AF-P93331-F1
#
_cell.length_a   1.000
_cell.length_b   1.000
_cell.length_c   1.000
_cell.angle_alpha   90.00
_cell.angle_beta   90.00
_cell.angle_gamma   90.00
#
_symmetry.space_group_name_H-M   'P 1'
#
loop_
_entity.id
_entity.type
_entity.pdbx_description
1 polymer ?
#
loop_
_entity_poly.entity_id
_entity_poly.type
_entity_poly.pdbx_seq_one_letter_code
_entity_poly.pdbx_strand_id
1 'polypeptide(L)' 'MERKTLASLCFFLIVLLAAQVVAQIVPCKTRNRNFKSACIAVSGDNEECDHDCRRVGGWYGGSCKNQKCVCDC' A
#
# COMPACT_ATOMS: atom_id res chain seq x y z
N MET A 1 -2.04 43.04 -7.18
CA MET A 1 -1.55 41.68 -7.53
C MET A 1 -2.19 40.57 -6.70
N GLU A 2 -2.98 40.88 -5.67
CA GLU A 2 -3.41 39.92 -4.64
C GLU A 2 -4.46 38.88 -5.07
N ARG A 3 -5.27 39.16 -6.11
CA ARG A 3 -6.30 38.19 -6.55
C ARG A 3 -5.70 36.95 -7.23
N LYS A 4 -4.60 37.13 -7.98
CA LYS A 4 -3.91 36.02 -8.67
C LYS A 4 -3.22 35.09 -7.67
N THR A 5 -2.62 35.66 -6.62
CA THR A 5 -2.02 34.89 -5.53
C THR A 5 -3.07 34.12 -4.75
N LEU A 6 -4.23 34.71 -4.46
CA LEU A 6 -5.34 34.01 -3.80
C LEU A 6 -5.83 32.79 -4.59
N ALA A 7 -6.12 32.97 -5.89
CA ALA A 7 -6.60 31.88 -6.74
C ALA A 7 -5.58 30.73 -6.84
N SER A 8 -4.29 31.08 -6.97
CA SER A 8 -3.21 30.09 -7.00
C SER A 8 -3.11 29.32 -5.67
N LEU A 9 -3.19 30.00 -4.52
CA LEU A 9 -3.19 29.36 -3.21
C LEU A 9 -4.38 28.40 -3.03
N CYS A 10 -5.59 28.80 -3.43
CA CYS A 10 -6.77 27.94 -3.37
C CYS A 10 -6.60 26.68 -4.22
N PHE A 11 -6.04 26.81 -5.43
CA PHE A 11 -5.78 25.64 -6.29
C PHE A 11 -4.78 24.68 -5.64
N PHE A 12 -3.67 25.19 -5.08
CA PHE A 12 -2.71 24.35 -4.36
C PHE A 12 -3.35 23.63 -3.17
N LEU A 13 -4.20 24.31 -2.39
CA LEU A 13 -4.93 23.69 -1.28
C LEU A 13 -5.84 22.55 -1.73
N ILE A 14 -6.60 22.73 -2.83
CA ILE A 14 -7.47 21.67 -3.37
C ILE A 14 -6.65 20.47 -3.83
N VAL A 15 -5.53 20.69 -4.53
CA VAL A 15 -4.64 19.59 -4.96
C VAL A 15 -4.06 18.84 -3.76
N LEU A 16 -3.65 19.56 -2.71
CA LEU A 16 -3.14 18.94 -1.48
C LEU A 16 -4.23 18.12 -0.76
N LEU A 17 -5.46 18.63 -0.69
CA LEU A 17 -6.60 17.89 -0.12
C LEU A 17 -6.91 16.63 -0.93
N ALA A 18 -6.92 16.73 -2.26
CA ALA A 18 -7.14 15.57 -3.13
C ALA A 18 -6.03 14.51 -2.97
N ALA A 19 -4.76 14.93 -2.85
CA ALA A 19 -3.65 14.02 -2.61
C ALA A 19 -3.76 13.30 -1.26
N GLN A 20 -4.22 13.98 -0.21
CA GLN A 20 -4.48 13.37 1.10
C GLN A 20 -5.57 12.29 1.03
N VAL A 21 -6.66 12.56 0.31
CA VAL A 21 -7.75 11.58 0.12
C VAL A 21 -7.26 10.34 -0.63
N VAL A 22 -6.47 10.53 -1.69
CA VAL A 22 -5.88 9.40 -2.44
C VAL A 22 -4.98 8.56 -1.53
N ALA A 23 -4.17 9.19 -0.66
CA ALA A 23 -3.32 8.47 0.29
C ALA A 23 -4.11 7.64 1.31
N GLN A 24 -5.36 7.99 1.62
CA GLN A 24 -6.23 7.23 2.51
C GLN A 24 -6.92 6.04 1.82
N ILE A 25 -7.17 6.13 0.51
CA ILE A 25 -7.91 5.11 -0.26
C ILE A 25 -6.98 4.02 -0.79
N VAL A 26 -5.71 4.35 -1.09
CA VAL A 26 -4.74 3.37 -1.57
C VAL A 26 -4.41 2.40 -0.43
N PRO A 27 -4.76 1.09 -0.57
CA PRO A 27 -4.46 0.11 0.48
C PRO A 27 -2.96 0.08 0.73
N CYS A 28 -2.60 0.09 2.00
CA CYS A 28 -1.20 0.06 2.38
C CYS A 28 -0.64 -1.33 2.03
N LYS A 29 0.45 -1.35 1.26
CA LYS A 29 1.11 -2.58 0.83
C LYS A 29 2.57 -2.55 1.24
N THR A 30 3.04 -3.58 1.94
CA THR A 30 4.44 -3.71 2.34
C THR A 30 5.01 -5.05 1.91
N ARG A 31 6.30 -5.10 1.59
CA ARG A 31 6.97 -6.35 1.23
C ARG A 31 7.38 -7.09 2.50
N ASN A 32 6.98 -8.36 2.62
CA ASN A 32 7.54 -9.23 3.64
C ASN A 32 8.96 -9.65 3.24
N ARG A 33 9.96 -9.10 3.92
CA ARG A 33 11.38 -9.42 3.66
C ARG A 33 11.82 -10.71 4.33
N ASN A 34 11.03 -11.22 5.27
CA ASN A 34 11.32 -12.43 6.03
C ASN A 34 10.71 -13.69 5.40
N PHE A 35 9.86 -13.53 4.38
CA PHE A 35 9.29 -14.64 3.63
C PHE A 35 10.39 -15.35 2.82
N LYS A 36 10.72 -16.60 3.21
CA LYS A 36 11.83 -17.38 2.64
C LYS A 36 11.40 -18.32 1.51
N SER A 37 10.11 -18.62 1.42
CA SER A 37 9.55 -19.55 0.44
C SER A 37 9.49 -18.92 -0.95
N ALA A 38 9.46 -19.78 -1.97
CA ALA A 38 9.22 -19.30 -3.33
C ALA A 38 7.81 -18.68 -3.35
N CYS A 39 7.67 -17.49 -3.92
CA CYS A 39 6.36 -16.85 -4.06
C CYS A 39 5.87 -17.05 -5.50
N ILE A 40 5.65 -18.29 -5.88
CA ILE A 40 5.11 -18.64 -7.18
C ILE A 40 3.60 -18.50 -6.98
N ALA A 41 2.86 -17.80 -7.85
CA ALA A 41 1.43 -17.51 -7.62
C ALA A 41 0.53 -18.76 -7.77
N VAL A 42 0.95 -19.90 -7.22
CA VAL A 42 0.22 -21.15 -7.03
C VAL A 42 -0.44 -21.07 -5.65
N SER A 43 -1.62 -21.67 -5.49
CA SER A 43 -2.49 -21.48 -4.33
C SER A 43 -1.80 -21.64 -2.96
N GLY A 44 -0.85 -22.57 -2.82
CA GLY A 44 -0.16 -22.81 -1.55
C GLY A 44 0.74 -21.65 -1.09
N ASP A 45 1.46 -20.99 -2.00
CA ASP A 45 2.40 -19.92 -1.64
C ASP A 45 1.67 -18.64 -1.20
N ASN A 46 0.45 -18.42 -1.72
CA ASN A 46 -0.41 -17.33 -1.27
C ASN A 46 -0.90 -17.54 0.17
N GLU A 47 -1.32 -18.75 0.51
CA GLU A 47 -1.77 -19.09 1.87
C GLU A 47 -0.61 -19.00 2.88
N GLU A 48 0.58 -19.46 2.48
CA GLU A 48 1.79 -19.32 3.29
C GLU A 48 2.17 -17.85 3.50
N CYS A 49 2.14 -17.05 2.43
CA CYS A 49 2.39 -15.61 2.51
C CYS A 49 1.35 -14.89 3.38
N ASP A 50 0.06 -15.20 3.24
CA ASP A 50 -1.02 -14.64 4.05
C ASP A 50 -0.82 -14.98 5.53
N HIS A 51 -0.54 -16.25 5.84
CA HIS A 51 -0.28 -16.70 7.20
C HIS A 51 0.95 -16.00 7.81
N ASP A 52 2.05 -15.88 7.07
CA ASP A 52 3.26 -15.20 7.57
C ASP A 52 3.03 -13.70 7.78
N CYS A 53 2.32 -13.04 6.86
CA CYS A 53 1.94 -11.64 6.98
C CYS A 53 1.09 -11.38 8.23
N ARG A 54 0.07 -12.20 8.49
CA ARG A 54 -0.78 -12.09 9.69
C ARG A 54 -0.01 -12.37 10.97
N ARG A 55 0.81 -13.42 10.98
CA ARG A 55 1.43 -13.95 12.20
C ARG A 55 2.70 -13.19 12.62
N VAL A 56 3.60 -12.91 11.68
CA VAL A 56 4.89 -12.28 11.97
C VAL A 56 4.76 -10.77 11.93
N GLY A 57 3.98 -10.25 10.99
CA GLY A 57 3.86 -8.81 10.76
C GLY A 57 2.67 -8.13 11.43
N GLY A 58 1.68 -8.90 11.89
CA GLY A 58 0.42 -8.33 12.40
C GLY A 58 -0.43 -7.66 11.31
N TRP A 59 -0.20 -8.03 10.05
CA TRP A 59 -0.87 -7.45 8.88
C TRP A 59 -2.25 -8.10 8.65
N TYR A 60 -3.12 -7.42 7.90
CA TYR A 60 -4.49 -7.93 7.64
C TYR A 60 -4.52 -9.16 6.74
N GLY A 61 -3.45 -9.40 5.98
CA GLY A 61 -3.30 -10.52 5.07
C GLY A 61 -2.09 -10.34 4.17
N GLY A 62 -1.94 -11.23 3.19
CA GLY A 62 -0.87 -11.14 2.22
C GLY A 62 -1.07 -12.03 1.00
N SER A 63 -0.35 -11.73 -0.08
CA SER A 63 -0.35 -12.55 -1.28
C SER A 63 0.97 -12.47 -2.04
N CYS A 64 1.24 -13.48 -2.85
CA CYS A 64 2.35 -13.46 -3.79
C CYS A 64 2.06 -12.53 -4.97
N LYS A 65 2.92 -11.52 -5.14
CA LYS A 65 2.91 -10.61 -6.29
C LYS A 65 4.32 -10.44 -6.83
N ASN A 66 4.51 -10.69 -8.13
CA ASN A 66 5.81 -10.56 -8.80
C ASN A 66 6.95 -11.33 -8.07
N GLN A 67 6.69 -12.60 -7.71
CA GLN A 67 7.65 -13.47 -6.99
C GLN A 67 8.05 -12.98 -5.59
N LYS A 68 7.23 -12.11 -4.98
CA LYS A 68 7.45 -11.56 -3.63
C LYS A 68 6.17 -11.67 -2.80
N CYS A 69 6.32 -11.97 -1.52
CA CYS A 69 5.21 -11.88 -0.58
C CYS A 69 4.95 -10.41 -0.21
N VAL A 70 3.73 -9.95 -0.45
CA VAL A 70 3.28 -8.58 -0.18
C VAL A 70 2.13 -8.64 0.83
N CYS A 71 2.29 -7.96 1.96
CA CYS A 71 1.31 -7.88 3.03
C CYS A 71 0.44 -6.62 2.93
N ASP A 72 -0.78 -6.73 3.44
CA ASP A 72 -1.73 -5.64 3.64
C ASP A 72 -1.57 -5.00 5.02
N CYS A 73 -1.10 -3.76 5.02
CA CYS A 73 -1.28 -2.84 6.15
C CYS A 73 -2.64 -2.11 6.02
#